data_AF-G7CG31-F1
#
_entry.id   AF-G7CG31-F1
#
_cell.length_a   1.000
_cell.length_b   1.000
_cell.length_c   1.000
_cell.angle_alpha   90.00
_cell.angle_beta   90.00
_cell.angle_gamma   90.00
#
_symmetry.space_group_name_H-M   'P 1'
#
loop_
_entity.id
_entity.type
_entity.pdbx_description
1 polymer ?
#
loop_
_entity_poly.entity_id
_entity_poly.type
_entity_poly.pdbx_seq_one_letter_code
_entity_poly.pdbx_strand_id
1 'polypeptide(L)'
;MNTGTLIGSLIMALVVVVLIALVIQAMMRGWRRRAERQAALIGSLPPLPDTVGPALVPPTKGLYVGSTLVPHWNDRIAFGDLGYRTKAVLTRYPEGIMLQRSGAHPIWIPDESIVNIRTEKALAGKVIAPDAILVIRWRLPSGTEIDTGFRGDDRTEYAPWLGEVA
;
A
#
# COMPACT_ATOMS: atom_id res chain seq x y z
N MET A 1 27.61 47.61 5.04
CA MET A 1 28.13 46.24 5.14
C MET A 1 29.54 46.25 4.56
N ASN A 2 30.57 45.88 5.32
CA ASN A 2 31.95 45.88 4.80
C ASN A 2 32.19 44.63 3.92
N THR A 3 33.12 44.73 2.98
CA THR A 3 33.40 43.66 2.00
C THR A 3 33.73 42.32 2.66
N GLY A 4 34.45 42.34 3.80
CA GLY A 4 34.77 41.14 4.55
C GLY A 4 33.56 40.41 5.14
N THR A 5 32.57 41.14 5.66
CA THR A 5 31.32 40.52 6.18
C THR A 5 30.47 39.97 5.04
N LEU A 6 30.44 40.63 3.88
CA LEU A 6 29.75 40.13 2.69
C LEU A 6 30.38 38.83 2.16
N ILE A 7 31.71 38.77 2.05
CA ILE A 7 32.42 37.56 1.61
C ILE A 7 32.18 36.42 2.60
N GLY A 8 32.31 36.68 3.90
CA GLY A 8 32.08 35.68 4.94
C GLY A 8 30.65 35.12 4.94
N SER A 9 29.64 35.98 4.77
CA SER A 9 28.24 35.54 4.71
C SER A 9 27.93 34.74 3.45
N LEU A 10 28.51 35.09 2.30
CA LEU A 10 28.36 34.32 1.06
C LEU A 10 29.01 32.94 1.14
N ILE A 11 30.19 32.82 1.77
CA ILE A 11 30.84 31.51 1.99
C ILE A 11 29.98 30.64 2.91
N MET A 12 29.49 31.19 4.03
CA MET A 12 28.61 30.46 4.94
C MET A 12 27.32 30.01 4.25
N ALA A 13 26.69 30.90 3.48
CA ALA A 13 25.49 30.56 2.71
C ALA A 13 25.77 29.42 1.70
N LEU A 14 26.90 29.46 1.00
CA LEU A 14 27.29 28.40 0.06
C LEU A 14 27.47 27.05 0.78
N VAL A 15 28.16 27.03 1.93
CA VAL A 15 28.34 25.81 2.73
C VAL A 15 27.00 25.22 3.15
N VAL A 16 26.06 26.06 3.62
CA VAL A 16 24.72 25.62 4.01
C VAL A 16 23.96 25.05 2.83
N VAL A 17 24.00 25.70 1.65
CA VAL A 17 23.35 25.21 0.44
C VAL A 17 23.91 23.85 0.01
N VAL A 18 25.24 23.69 0.02
CA VAL A 18 25.89 22.40 -0.32
C VAL A 18 25.48 21.32 0.67
N LEU A 19 25.47 21.62 1.98
CA LEU A 19 25.05 20.67 3.00
C LEU A 19 23.59 20.22 2.79
N ILE A 20 22.68 21.16 2.53
CA ILE A 20 21.27 20.86 2.23
C ILE A 20 21.17 19.98 0.97
N ALA A 21 21.91 20.31 -0.09
CA ALA A 21 21.91 19.54 -1.32
C ALA A 21 22.40 18.10 -1.10
N LEU A 22 23.46 17.91 -0.30
CA LEU A 22 23.97 16.58 0.05
C LEU A 22 22.95 15.77 0.87
N VAL A 23 22.26 16.40 1.83
CA VAL A 23 21.19 15.74 2.61
C VAL A 23 20.04 15.32 1.70
N ILE A 24 19.57 16.20 0.82
CA ILE A 24 18.51 15.89 -0.15
C ILE A 24 18.95 14.73 -1.06
N GLN A 25 20.18 14.76 -1.57
CA GLN A 25 20.71 13.68 -2.43
C GLN A 25 20.78 12.34 -1.68
N ALA A 26 21.19 12.34 -0.41
CA ALA A 26 21.21 11.14 0.42
C ALA A 26 19.80 10.59 0.67
N MET A 27 18.82 11.45 0.95
CA MET A 27 17.42 11.08 1.11
C MET A 27 16.85 10.47 -0.18
N MET A 28 17.04 11.13 -1.32
CA MET A 28 16.60 10.65 -2.63
C MET A 28 17.19 9.27 -2.95
N ARG A 29 18.48 9.07 -2.68
CA ARG A 29 19.14 7.77 -2.86
C ARG A 29 18.55 6.70 -1.93
N GLY A 30 18.22 7.06 -0.69
CA GLY A 30 17.57 6.18 0.26
C GLY A 30 16.19 5.72 -0.21
N TRP A 31 15.37 6.65 -0.71
CA TRP A 31 14.05 6.36 -1.26
C TRP A 31 14.12 5.51 -2.52
N ARG A 32 15.02 5.85 -3.45
CA ARG A 32 15.20 5.10 -4.70
C ARG A 32 15.63 3.65 -4.42
N ARG A 33 16.60 3.44 -3.53
CA ARG A 33 17.02 2.10 -3.12
C ARG A 33 15.90 1.31 -2.44
N ARG A 34 15.04 1.97 -1.67
CA ARG A 34 13.87 1.32 -1.06
C ARG A 34 12.87 0.88 -2.15
N ALA A 35 12.56 1.75 -3.11
CA ALA A 35 11.67 1.44 -4.22
C ALA A 35 12.21 0.29 -5.09
N GLU A 36 13.52 0.30 -5.41
CA GLU A 36 14.18 -0.77 -6.17
C GLU A 36 14.11 -2.12 -5.45
N ARG A 37 14.34 -2.15 -4.12
CA ARG A 37 14.18 -3.39 -3.32
C ARG A 37 12.74 -3.89 -3.31
N GLN A 38 11.76 -3.00 -3.15
CA GLN A 38 10.35 -3.37 -3.16
C GLN A 38 9.93 -3.89 -4.54
N ALA A 39 10.38 -3.25 -5.62
CA ALA A 39 10.13 -3.71 -6.99
C ALA A 39 10.64 -5.14 -7.21
N ALA A 40 11.86 -5.45 -6.74
CA ALA A 40 12.44 -6.79 -6.86
C ALA A 40 11.67 -7.85 -6.05
N LEU A 41 11.15 -7.48 -4.87
CA LEU A 41 10.36 -8.39 -4.03
C LEU A 41 8.95 -8.61 -4.56
N ILE A 42 8.30 -7.56 -5.07
CA ILE A 42 6.90 -7.62 -5.51
C ILE A 42 6.80 -8.25 -6.90
N GLY A 43 7.74 -7.93 -7.80
CA GLY A 43 7.67 -8.38 -9.19
C GLY A 43 6.41 -7.84 -9.88
N SER A 44 5.71 -8.73 -10.59
CA SER A 44 4.43 -8.43 -11.25
C SER A 44 3.25 -8.88 -10.41
N LEU A 45 2.19 -8.07 -10.42
CA LEU A 45 0.90 -8.49 -9.88
C LEU A 45 0.26 -9.55 -10.79
N PRO A 46 -0.58 -10.45 -10.24
CA PRO A 46 -1.41 -11.32 -11.06
C PRO A 46 -2.24 -10.51 -12.06
N PRO A 47 -2.40 -10.99 -13.30
CA PRO A 47 -3.25 -10.32 -14.27
C PRO A 47 -4.71 -10.39 -13.83
N LEU A 48 -5.53 -9.47 -14.34
CA LEU A 48 -6.97 -9.58 -14.17
C LEU A 48 -7.48 -10.79 -14.97
N PRO A 49 -8.42 -11.56 -14.42
CA PRO A 49 -9.10 -12.60 -15.19
C PRO A 49 -10.01 -11.96 -16.23
N ASP A 50 -10.16 -12.61 -17.38
CA ASP A 50 -11.07 -12.16 -18.45
C ASP A 50 -12.54 -12.25 -18.03
N THR A 51 -12.86 -13.28 -17.25
CA THR A 51 -14.19 -13.54 -16.69
C THR A 51 -14.08 -14.06 -15.27
N VAL A 52 -15.12 -13.80 -14.48
CA VAL A 52 -15.28 -14.31 -13.12
C VAL A 52 -16.70 -14.86 -12.97
N GLY A 53 -16.89 -15.79 -12.03
CA GLY A 53 -18.21 -16.30 -11.68
C GLY A 53 -19.12 -15.26 -11.00
N PRO A 54 -20.30 -15.68 -10.53
CA PRO A 54 -21.16 -14.84 -9.70
C PRO A 54 -20.46 -14.42 -8.40
N ALA A 55 -20.69 -13.19 -7.95
CA ALA A 55 -20.10 -12.68 -6.71
C ALA A 55 -20.58 -13.48 -5.48
N LEU A 56 -19.65 -13.98 -4.68
CA LEU A 56 -19.89 -14.63 -3.39
C LEU A 56 -20.16 -13.62 -2.29
N VAL A 57 -19.42 -12.51 -2.30
CA VAL A 57 -19.66 -11.34 -1.44
C VAL A 57 -19.94 -10.16 -2.35
N PRO A 58 -21.08 -9.47 -2.19
CA PRO A 58 -21.45 -8.36 -3.05
C PRO A 58 -20.44 -7.20 -2.94
N PRO A 59 -20.47 -6.24 -3.88
CA PRO A 59 -19.52 -5.13 -3.88
C PRO A 59 -19.62 -4.27 -2.61
N THR A 60 -18.60 -4.36 -1.75
CA THR A 60 -18.46 -3.52 -0.54
C THR A 60 -17.71 -2.24 -0.91
N LYS A 61 -18.33 -1.09 -0.64
CA LYS A 61 -17.73 0.22 -0.89
C LYS A 61 -16.87 0.66 0.29
N GLY A 62 -15.80 1.37 -0.02
CA GLY A 62 -14.96 1.94 1.01
C GLY A 62 -13.67 2.55 0.47
N LEU A 63 -12.61 2.32 1.21
CA LEU A 63 -11.33 2.97 1.01
C LEU A 63 -10.20 1.96 1.06
N TYR A 64 -9.45 1.88 -0.02
CA TYR A 64 -8.16 1.20 -0.03
C TYR A 64 -7.16 2.00 0.80
N VAL A 65 -6.58 1.36 1.82
CA VAL A 65 -5.66 1.99 2.79
C VAL A 65 -4.20 1.96 2.29
N GLY A 66 -3.91 1.04 1.38
CA GLY A 66 -2.58 0.71 0.90
C GLY A 66 -2.21 -0.74 1.19
N SER A 67 -1.15 -1.22 0.56
CA SER A 67 -0.56 -2.52 0.84
C SER A 67 0.78 -2.40 1.56
N THR A 68 1.13 -3.39 2.37
CA THR A 68 2.36 -3.45 3.16
C THR A 68 3.07 -4.79 3.00
N LEU A 69 4.39 -4.79 3.15
CA LEU A 69 5.16 -6.04 3.21
C LEU A 69 4.92 -6.75 4.55
N VAL A 70 4.68 -8.06 4.51
CA VAL A 70 4.60 -8.89 5.73
C VAL A 70 6.02 -9.11 6.28
N PRO A 71 6.24 -9.09 7.61
CA PRO A 71 5.26 -8.94 8.70
C PRO A 71 5.06 -7.48 9.18
N HIS A 72 5.58 -6.49 8.44
CA HIS A 72 5.68 -5.10 8.91
C HIS A 72 4.48 -4.26 8.46
N TRP A 73 3.48 -4.12 9.34
CA TRP A 73 2.26 -3.32 9.09
C TRP A 73 2.52 -1.82 8.78
N ASN A 74 3.70 -1.30 9.10
CA ASN A 74 4.11 0.07 8.82
C ASN A 74 4.91 0.22 7.51
N ASP A 75 5.40 -0.87 6.93
CA ASP A 75 6.22 -0.85 5.72
C ASP A 75 5.33 -0.79 4.47
N ARG A 76 4.81 0.42 4.20
CA ARG A 76 3.98 0.68 3.03
C ARG A 76 4.78 0.41 1.75
N ILE A 77 4.14 -0.30 0.84
CA ILE A 77 4.66 -0.51 -0.49
C ILE A 77 4.61 0.82 -1.25
N ALA A 78 5.77 1.32 -1.66
CA ALA A 78 5.93 2.51 -2.47
C ALA A 78 6.05 2.18 -3.98
N PHE A 79 6.15 0.90 -4.31
CA PHE A 79 6.21 0.41 -5.68
C PHE A 79 4.84 0.45 -6.35
N GLY A 80 4.80 0.93 -7.61
CA GLY A 80 3.56 1.07 -8.38
C GLY A 80 2.56 1.99 -7.71
N ASP A 81 1.28 1.63 -7.79
CA ASP A 81 0.17 2.35 -7.16
C ASP A 81 -0.36 1.64 -5.90
N LEU A 82 0.32 0.61 -5.40
CA LEU A 82 -0.03 -0.15 -4.17
C LEU A 82 0.11 0.69 -2.89
N GLY A 83 0.79 1.84 -2.95
CA GLY A 83 0.87 2.79 -1.85
C GLY A 83 -0.27 3.81 -1.82
N TYR A 84 -1.04 3.94 -2.91
CA TYR A 84 -1.95 5.07 -3.12
C TYR A 84 -3.31 4.83 -2.46
N ARG A 85 -3.56 5.55 -1.36
CA ARG A 85 -4.85 5.51 -0.65
C ARG A 85 -5.93 6.17 -1.50
N THR A 86 -6.97 5.42 -1.85
CA THR A 86 -8.05 5.91 -2.72
C THR A 86 -9.37 5.20 -2.42
N LYS A 87 -10.49 5.77 -2.90
CA LYS A 87 -11.79 5.11 -2.85
C LYS A 87 -11.74 3.82 -3.65
N ALA A 88 -12.36 2.78 -3.13
CA ALA A 88 -12.32 1.48 -3.75
C ALA A 88 -13.59 0.67 -3.48
N VAL A 89 -13.80 -0.34 -4.30
CA VAL A 89 -14.87 -1.33 -4.16
C VAL A 89 -14.22 -2.70 -4.13
N LEU A 90 -14.59 -3.49 -3.13
CA LEU A 90 -14.08 -4.84 -2.91
C LEU A 90 -15.20 -5.84 -3.21
N THR A 91 -14.93 -6.83 -4.05
CA THR A 91 -15.91 -7.86 -4.44
C THR A 91 -15.25 -9.23 -4.41
N ARG A 92 -15.91 -10.25 -3.82
CA ARG A 92 -15.39 -11.62 -3.77
C ARG A 92 -16.08 -12.49 -4.82
N TYR A 93 -15.29 -13.26 -5.55
CA TYR A 93 -15.69 -14.24 -6.55
C TYR A 93 -15.13 -15.62 -6.17
N PRO A 94 -15.62 -16.72 -6.78
CA PRO A 94 -15.04 -18.04 -6.60
C PRO A 94 -13.56 -18.11 -6.96
N GLU A 95 -13.13 -17.35 -7.97
CA GLU A 95 -11.75 -17.33 -8.46
C GLU A 95 -10.82 -16.43 -7.65
N GLY A 96 -11.36 -15.53 -6.82
CA GLY A 96 -10.56 -14.58 -6.06
C GLY A 96 -11.29 -13.29 -5.68
N ILE A 97 -10.51 -12.31 -5.24
CA ILE A 97 -11.01 -11.02 -4.78
C ILE A 97 -10.58 -9.93 -5.75
N MET A 98 -11.56 -9.16 -6.22
CA MET A 98 -11.32 -7.96 -7.03
C MET A 98 -11.38 -6.72 -6.14
N LEU A 99 -10.34 -5.89 -6.22
CA LEU A 99 -10.30 -4.57 -5.60
C LEU A 99 -10.20 -3.50 -6.69
N GLN A 100 -11.33 -2.87 -7.00
CA GLN A 100 -11.42 -1.79 -7.97
C GLN A 100 -11.12 -0.46 -7.30
N ARG A 101 -10.14 0.29 -7.82
CA ARG A 101 -9.64 1.52 -7.18
C ARG A 101 -9.89 2.72 -8.08
N SER A 102 -10.29 3.84 -7.48
CA SER A 102 -10.49 5.09 -8.21
C SER A 102 -9.14 5.74 -8.54
N GLY A 103 -8.86 5.96 -9.83
CA GLY A 103 -7.62 6.59 -10.30
C GLY A 103 -6.36 5.75 -10.14
N ALA A 104 -6.51 4.43 -9.92
CA ALA A 104 -5.42 3.46 -9.82
C ALA A 104 -5.84 2.13 -10.47
N HIS A 105 -4.89 1.26 -10.79
CA HIS A 105 -5.18 -0.02 -11.42
C HIS A 105 -5.98 -0.92 -10.46
N PRO A 106 -6.92 -1.73 -10.97
CA PRO A 106 -7.54 -2.76 -10.14
C PRO A 106 -6.49 -3.77 -9.66
N ILE A 107 -6.72 -4.34 -8.48
CA ILE A 107 -5.91 -5.42 -7.93
C ILE A 107 -6.75 -6.70 -7.97
N TRP A 108 -6.22 -7.74 -8.59
CA TRP A 108 -6.75 -9.08 -8.53
C TRP A 108 -5.95 -9.91 -7.52
N ILE A 109 -6.66 -10.55 -6.59
CA ILE A 109 -6.09 -11.45 -5.59
C ILE A 109 -6.69 -12.83 -5.86
N PRO A 110 -5.99 -13.74 -6.56
CA PRO A 110 -6.47 -15.09 -6.80
C PRO A 110 -6.78 -15.83 -5.49
N ASP A 111 -7.84 -16.64 -5.44
CA ASP A 111 -8.26 -17.31 -4.20
C ASP A 111 -7.15 -18.23 -3.65
N GLU A 112 -6.42 -18.92 -4.53
CA GLU A 112 -5.28 -19.77 -4.17
C GLU A 112 -4.09 -19.02 -3.56
N SER A 113 -4.03 -17.70 -3.76
CA SER A 113 -2.99 -16.84 -3.21
C SER A 113 -3.32 -16.30 -1.82
N ILE A 114 -4.59 -16.39 -1.39
CA ILE A 114 -5.06 -15.85 -0.11
C ILE A 114 -4.51 -16.73 1.02
N VAL A 115 -3.76 -16.10 1.91
CA VAL A 115 -3.20 -16.76 3.11
C VAL A 115 -4.15 -16.57 4.29
N ASN A 116 -4.73 -15.39 4.44
CA ASN A 116 -5.60 -15.06 5.56
C ASN A 116 -6.43 -13.80 5.28
N ILE A 117 -7.66 -13.75 5.78
CA ILE A 117 -8.48 -12.53 5.82
C ILE A 117 -8.84 -12.26 7.28
N ARG A 118 -8.55 -11.05 7.75
CA ARG A 118 -8.77 -10.67 9.16
C ARG A 118 -9.09 -9.19 9.28
N THR A 119 -9.58 -8.79 10.44
CA THR A 119 -9.66 -7.38 10.81
C THR A 119 -8.43 -6.95 11.60
N GLU A 120 -7.98 -5.73 11.37
CA GLU A 120 -6.85 -5.12 12.06
C GLU A 120 -7.16 -3.68 12.48
N LYS A 121 -6.49 -3.23 13.54
CA LYS A 121 -6.57 -1.85 14.03
C LYS A 121 -5.58 -0.90 13.34
N ALA A 122 -4.58 -1.45 12.64
CA ALA A 122 -3.51 -0.69 12.04
C ALA A 122 -2.99 -1.33 10.75
N LEU A 123 -2.80 -0.51 9.72
CA LEU A 123 -2.11 -0.90 8.50
C LEU A 123 -1.55 0.33 7.79
N ALA A 124 -0.46 0.11 7.04
CA ALA A 124 0.18 1.09 6.18
C ALA A 124 0.52 2.39 6.90
N GLY A 125 1.05 2.24 8.13
CA GLY A 125 1.49 3.35 8.99
C GLY A 125 0.36 4.13 9.67
N LYS A 126 -0.90 3.65 9.59
CA LYS A 126 -2.04 4.32 10.21
C LYS A 126 -2.75 3.41 11.21
N VAL A 127 -2.93 3.89 12.44
CA VAL A 127 -3.79 3.30 13.47
C VAL A 127 -5.15 3.98 13.40
N ILE A 128 -6.24 3.22 13.48
CA ILE A 128 -7.60 3.76 13.40
C ILE A 128 -8.39 3.40 14.65
N ALA A 129 -9.08 2.27 14.62
CA ALA A 129 -9.89 1.74 15.70
C ALA A 129 -9.81 0.21 15.61
N PRO A 130 -10.08 -0.53 16.70
CA PRO A 130 -10.24 -1.97 16.64
C PRO A 130 -11.19 -2.38 15.50
N ASP A 131 -10.81 -3.44 14.80
CA ASP A 131 -11.55 -4.05 13.70
C ASP A 131 -11.97 -3.12 12.56
N ALA A 132 -11.27 -2.00 12.40
CA ALA A 132 -11.63 -1.00 11.41
C ALA A 132 -11.19 -1.35 9.99
N ILE A 133 -10.12 -2.14 9.83
CA ILE A 133 -9.51 -2.42 8.53
C ILE A 133 -9.63 -3.91 8.24
N LEU A 134 -10.29 -4.26 7.13
CA LEU A 134 -10.20 -5.59 6.55
C LEU A 134 -8.82 -5.74 5.89
N VAL A 135 -8.03 -6.69 6.36
CA VAL A 135 -6.70 -6.99 5.85
C VAL A 135 -6.72 -8.36 5.19
N ILE A 136 -6.42 -8.37 3.90
CA ILE A 136 -6.24 -9.59 3.13
C ILE A 136 -4.74 -9.82 3.02
N ARG A 137 -4.24 -10.88 3.67
CA ARG A 137 -2.89 -11.39 3.46
C ARG A 137 -2.89 -12.34 2.29
N TRP A 138 -1.99 -12.12 1.35
CA TRP A 138 -1.88 -12.94 0.16
C TRP A 138 -0.45 -12.97 -0.37
N ARG A 139 -0.17 -14.01 -1.16
CA ARG A 139 1.15 -14.27 -1.71
C ARG A 139 1.22 -13.86 -3.17
N LEU A 140 2.21 -13.04 -3.50
CA LEU A 140 2.49 -12.64 -4.88
C LEU A 140 3.12 -13.79 -5.68
N PRO A 141 3.09 -13.74 -7.02
CA PRO A 141 3.79 -14.71 -7.87
C PRO A 141 5.29 -14.82 -7.57
N SER A 142 5.90 -13.74 -7.06
CA SER A 142 7.29 -13.72 -6.61
C SER A 142 7.56 -14.55 -5.34
N GLY A 143 6.50 -15.03 -4.66
CA GLY A 143 6.57 -15.68 -3.35
C GLY A 143 6.48 -14.71 -2.17
N THR A 144 6.56 -13.40 -2.40
CA THR A 144 6.47 -12.39 -1.33
C THR A 144 5.03 -12.28 -0.81
N GLU A 145 4.87 -12.30 0.51
CA GLU A 145 3.58 -12.06 1.17
C GLU A 145 3.36 -10.57 1.44
N ILE A 146 2.17 -10.09 1.10
CA ILE A 146 1.75 -8.72 1.35
C ILE A 146 0.38 -8.69 2.02
N ASP A 147 0.18 -7.65 2.84
CA ASP A 147 -1.09 -7.34 3.45
C ASP A 147 -1.74 -6.20 2.66
N THR A 148 -2.94 -6.42 2.11
CA THR A 148 -3.76 -5.40 1.43
C THR A 148 -4.87 -4.93 2.38
N GLY A 149 -4.88 -3.63 2.69
CA GLY A 149 -5.86 -3.05 3.61
C GLY A 149 -7.01 -2.37 2.92
N PHE A 150 -8.22 -2.68 3.36
CA PHE A 150 -9.45 -2.06 2.94
C PHE A 150 -10.26 -1.62 4.16
N ARG A 151 -10.82 -0.42 4.10
CA ARG A 151 -11.72 0.09 5.12
C ARG A 151 -13.07 0.34 4.48
N GLY A 152 -14.03 -0.55 4.75
CA GLY A 152 -15.42 -0.41 4.32
C GLY A 152 -16.06 0.85 4.90
N ASP A 153 -17.05 1.38 4.17
CA ASP A 153 -17.89 2.47 4.66
C ASP A 153 -18.83 1.98 5.78
N ASP A 154 -19.34 0.75 5.63
CA ASP A 154 -20.05 0.00 6.68
C ASP A 154 -19.20 -1.22 7.11
N ARG A 155 -19.00 -1.37 8.43
CA ARG A 155 -18.23 -2.49 9.01
C ARG A 155 -19.08 -3.74 9.25
N THR A 156 -20.41 -3.59 9.30
CA THR A 156 -21.31 -4.75 9.42
C THR A 156 -21.22 -5.66 8.20
N GLU A 157 -20.79 -5.10 7.06
CA GLU A 157 -20.48 -5.84 5.84
C GLU A 157 -19.21 -6.69 5.93
N TYR A 158 -18.44 -6.67 7.04
CA TYR A 158 -17.21 -7.48 7.17
C TYR A 158 -17.46 -8.97 7.46
N ALA A 159 -18.60 -9.33 8.06
CA ALA A 159 -18.87 -10.71 8.48
C ALA A 159 -18.72 -11.74 7.32
N PRO A 160 -19.28 -11.49 6.12
CA PRO A 160 -19.10 -12.38 4.97
C PRO A 160 -17.65 -12.51 4.48
N TRP A 161 -16.78 -11.54 4.79
CA TRP A 161 -15.37 -11.57 4.41
C TRP A 161 -14.51 -12.43 5.34
N LEU A 162 -14.88 -12.52 6.61
CA LEU A 162 -14.13 -13.24 7.65
C LEU A 162 -14.43 -14.75 7.68
N GLY A 163 -15.32 -15.23 6.80
CA GLY A 163 -15.75 -16.62 6.78
C GLY A 163 -16.83 -16.94 7.82
N GLU A 164 -17.42 -15.93 8.47
CA GLU A 164 -18.63 -16.10 9.26
C GLU A 164 -19.84 -16.04 8.33
N VAL A 165 -20.19 -17.18 7.76
CA VAL A 165 -21.49 -17.39 7.11
C VAL A 165 -22.19 -18.56 7.77
N ALA A 166 -23.17 -18.21 8.61
CA ALA A 166 -24.21 -19.01 9.28
C ALA A 166 -23.75 -20.03 10.34
#